data_AF-A0AA41DDL5-F1
#
_entry.id   AF-A0AA41DDL5-F1
#
_cell.length_a   1.000
_cell.length_b   1.000
_cell.length_c   1.000
_cell.angle_alpha   90.00
_cell.angle_beta   90.00
_cell.angle_gamma   90.00
#
_symmetry.space_group_name_H-M   'P 1'
#
loop_
_entity.id
_entity.type
_entity.pdbx_description
1 polymer ?
#
loop_
_entity_poly.entity_id
_entity_poly.type
_entity_poly.pdbx_seq_one_letter_code
_entity_poly.pdbx_strand_id
1 'polypeptide(L)'
;MATKKKDLHRKEALARKRAIQSLEFLTSFGLKQIDAEHTFHKYAVAELKEIIELDLCKDLLEIKKLVDGIKQHFDMNITEDKGDLCNSPVCIALGISRVEDIHNVNIHQNMWRDLLNKKIISIYYPDEIRNKAVGWARENGYITSTYLGQPIIKLGRLFLSIKRS
;
A
#
# COMPACT_ATOMS: atom_id res chain seq x y z
N MET A 1 24.22 8.10 -28.64
CA MET A 1 22.88 8.03 -28.00
C MET A 1 22.49 6.65 -27.43
N ALA A 2 23.24 5.56 -27.71
CA ALA A 2 22.91 4.21 -27.22
C ALA A 2 23.30 3.92 -25.74
N THR A 3 24.32 4.59 -25.22
CA THR A 3 24.81 4.42 -23.82
C THR A 3 23.81 4.91 -22.77
N LYS A 4 23.19 6.10 -22.97
CA LYS A 4 22.18 6.65 -22.05
C LYS A 4 20.95 5.75 -21.85
N LYS A 5 20.50 5.03 -22.89
CA LYS A 5 19.36 4.09 -22.80
C LYS A 5 19.72 2.82 -22.02
N LYS A 6 20.93 2.28 -22.21
CA LYS A 6 21.41 1.09 -21.47
C LYS A 6 21.55 1.36 -19.96
N ASP A 7 22.05 2.55 -19.61
CA ASP A 7 22.20 2.95 -18.21
C ASP A 7 20.85 3.20 -17.52
N LEU A 8 19.85 3.71 -18.26
CA LEU A 8 18.49 3.91 -17.76
C LEU A 8 17.81 2.58 -17.43
N HIS A 9 17.84 1.61 -18.35
CA HIS A 9 17.29 0.27 -18.10
C HIS A 9 17.96 -0.44 -16.92
N ARG A 10 19.28 -0.28 -16.77
CA ARG A 10 20.01 -0.85 -15.63
C ARG A 10 19.59 -0.20 -14.30
N LYS A 11 19.39 1.12 -14.27
CA LYS A 11 18.90 1.85 -13.09
C LYS A 11 17.48 1.44 -12.72
N GLU A 12 16.59 1.28 -13.68
CA GLU A 12 15.21 0.84 -13.44
C GLU A 12 15.15 -0.59 -12.91
N ALA A 13 15.92 -1.51 -13.49
CA ALA A 13 16.01 -2.88 -13.00
C ALA A 13 16.54 -2.95 -11.56
N LEU A 14 17.55 -2.14 -11.22
CA LEU A 14 18.07 -2.03 -9.86
C LEU A 14 17.04 -1.43 -8.90
N ALA A 15 16.32 -0.38 -9.31
CA ALA A 15 15.26 0.22 -8.50
C ALA A 15 14.12 -0.76 -8.23
N ARG A 16 13.72 -1.55 -9.23
CA ARG A 16 12.71 -2.61 -9.08
C ARG A 16 13.19 -3.68 -8.10
N LYS A 17 14.43 -4.17 -8.24
CA LYS A 17 15.01 -5.15 -7.31
C LYS A 17 15.06 -4.63 -5.87
N ARG A 18 15.44 -3.37 -5.68
CA ARG A 18 15.44 -2.73 -4.35
C ARG A 18 14.02 -2.64 -3.78
N ALA A 19 13.04 -2.23 -4.57
CA ALA A 19 11.65 -2.14 -4.12
C ALA A 19 11.10 -3.52 -3.69
N ILE A 20 11.40 -4.58 -4.46
CA ILE A 20 11.03 -5.95 -4.12
C ILE A 20 11.65 -6.35 -2.77
N GLN A 21 12.97 -6.20 -2.63
CA GLN A 21 13.68 -6.55 -1.40
C GLN A 21 13.18 -5.76 -0.19
N SER A 22 12.90 -4.46 -0.35
CA SER A 22 12.32 -3.64 0.71
C SER A 22 10.92 -4.14 1.09
N LEU A 23 10.07 -4.47 0.12
CA LEU A 23 8.73 -4.96 0.38
C LEU A 23 8.75 -6.32 1.09
N GLU A 24 9.58 -7.26 0.63
CA GLU A 24 9.76 -8.58 1.27
C GLU A 24 10.25 -8.45 2.71
N PHE A 25 11.23 -7.57 2.95
CA PHE A 25 11.77 -7.31 4.27
C PHE A 25 10.71 -6.70 5.20
N LEU A 26 10.03 -5.63 4.75
CA LEU A 26 9.02 -4.94 5.54
C LEU A 26 7.83 -5.86 5.86
N THR A 27 7.42 -6.68 4.90
CA THR A 27 6.36 -7.68 5.11
C THR A 27 6.80 -8.72 6.12
N SER A 28 7.99 -9.31 5.97
CA SER A 28 8.51 -10.30 6.90
C SER A 28 8.68 -9.76 8.31
N PHE A 29 9.10 -8.50 8.43
CA PHE A 29 9.24 -7.79 9.69
C PHE A 29 7.87 -7.51 10.33
N GLY A 30 6.91 -7.01 9.55
CA GLY A 30 5.54 -6.76 10.00
C GLY A 30 4.82 -8.01 10.47
N LEU A 31 4.95 -9.11 9.74
CA LEU A 31 4.39 -10.42 10.14
C LEU A 31 4.92 -10.90 11.50
N LYS A 32 6.21 -10.66 11.77
CA LYS A 32 6.81 -10.97 13.08
C LYS A 32 6.30 -10.05 14.19
N GLN A 33 5.95 -8.80 13.89
CA GLN A 33 5.43 -7.87 14.89
C GLN A 33 3.99 -8.20 15.31
N ILE A 34 3.18 -8.70 14.38
CA ILE A 34 1.79 -9.08 14.64
C ILE A 34 1.65 -10.52 15.16
N ASP A 35 2.77 -11.20 15.45
CA ASP A 35 2.85 -12.61 15.86
C ASP A 35 1.95 -13.54 15.01
N ALA A 36 2.00 -13.33 13.69
CA ALA A 36 1.10 -14.03 12.77
C ALA A 36 1.35 -15.54 12.73
N GLU A 37 0.28 -16.32 12.62
CA GLU A 37 0.39 -17.76 12.44
C GLU A 37 1.12 -18.14 11.14
N HIS A 38 1.75 -19.32 11.15
CA HIS A 38 2.49 -19.84 10.00
C HIS A 38 1.64 -19.93 8.71
N THR A 39 0.32 -20.11 8.84
CA THR A 39 -0.60 -20.11 7.69
C THR A 39 -0.71 -18.72 7.06
N PHE A 40 -0.82 -17.67 7.88
CA PHE A 40 -0.85 -16.27 7.43
C PHE A 40 0.45 -15.87 6.74
N HIS A 41 1.60 -16.34 7.24
CA HIS A 41 2.89 -16.20 6.55
C HIS A 41 2.89 -16.79 5.14
N LYS A 42 2.32 -17.99 4.95
CA LYS A 42 2.23 -18.62 3.61
C LYS A 42 1.39 -17.78 2.66
N TYR A 43 0.27 -17.23 3.13
CA TYR A 43 -0.57 -16.37 2.31
C TYR A 43 0.13 -15.08 1.92
N ALA A 44 0.81 -14.41 2.86
CA ALA A 44 1.60 -13.21 2.57
C ALA A 44 2.71 -13.48 1.54
N VAL A 45 3.39 -14.64 1.62
CA VAL A 45 4.42 -15.02 0.64
C VAL A 45 3.82 -15.27 -0.75
N ALA A 46 2.65 -15.91 -0.83
CA ALA A 46 1.96 -16.12 -2.10
C ALA A 46 1.50 -14.78 -2.72
N GLU A 47 0.93 -13.91 -1.90
CA GLU A 47 0.47 -12.59 -2.28
C GLU A 47 1.63 -11.67 -2.72
N LEU A 48 2.77 -11.72 -2.05
CA LEU A 48 3.97 -10.98 -2.46
C LEU A 48 4.39 -11.33 -3.89
N LYS A 49 4.33 -12.60 -4.28
CA LYS A 49 4.66 -13.01 -5.66
C LYS A 49 3.71 -12.36 -6.67
N GLU A 50 2.40 -12.34 -6.38
CA GLU A 50 1.41 -11.68 -7.24
C GLU A 50 1.67 -10.17 -7.34
N ILE A 51 1.94 -9.49 -6.22
CA ILE A 51 2.28 -8.06 -6.19
C ILE A 51 3.53 -7.75 -7.03
N ILE A 52 4.56 -8.61 -6.96
CA ILE A 52 5.80 -8.47 -7.72
C ILE A 52 5.54 -8.67 -9.22
N GLU A 53 4.72 -9.65 -9.59
CA GLU A 53 4.29 -9.90 -10.97
C GLU A 53 3.50 -8.73 -11.55
N LEU A 54 2.59 -8.16 -10.75
CA LEU A 54 1.78 -6.99 -11.11
C LEU A 54 2.55 -5.66 -11.04
N ASP A 55 3.81 -5.70 -10.59
CA ASP A 55 4.72 -4.56 -10.47
C ASP A 55 4.14 -3.42 -9.60
N LEU A 56 3.46 -3.82 -8.52
CA LEU A 56 2.80 -2.93 -7.55
C LEU A 56 3.69 -2.59 -6.34
N CYS A 57 4.92 -3.12 -6.28
CA CYS A 57 5.79 -2.94 -5.11
C CYS A 57 6.08 -1.45 -4.81
N LYS A 58 6.28 -0.62 -5.84
CA LYS A 58 6.54 0.81 -5.64
C LYS A 58 5.32 1.52 -5.07
N ASP A 59 4.14 1.23 -5.61
CA ASP A 59 2.89 1.82 -5.16
C ASP A 59 2.63 1.48 -3.69
N LEU A 60 2.84 0.23 -3.29
CA LEU A 60 2.67 -0.18 -1.89
C LEU A 60 3.67 0.47 -0.95
N LEU A 61 4.93 0.63 -1.38
CA LEU A 61 5.93 1.35 -0.59
C LEU A 61 5.57 2.84 -0.44
N GLU A 62 4.99 3.47 -1.46
CA GLU A 62 4.50 4.84 -1.38
C GLU A 62 3.29 4.96 -0.45
N ILE A 63 2.32 4.05 -0.54
CA ILE A 63 1.17 4.01 0.36
C ILE A 63 1.65 3.80 1.80
N LYS A 64 2.62 2.90 2.04
CA LYS A 64 3.20 2.71 3.36
C LYS A 64 3.82 3.99 3.91
N LYS A 65 4.65 4.68 3.11
CA LYS A 65 5.28 5.95 3.53
C LYS A 65 4.23 7.00 3.86
N LEU A 66 3.15 7.07 3.09
CA LEU A 66 2.04 7.97 3.35
C LEU A 66 1.37 7.63 4.69
N VAL A 67 1.00 6.37 4.91
CA VAL A 67 0.34 5.93 6.14
C VAL A 67 1.23 6.11 7.37
N ASP A 68 2.51 5.72 7.28
CA ASP A 68 3.49 5.91 8.35
C ASP A 68 3.70 7.39 8.66
N GLY A 69 3.76 8.25 7.63
CA GLY A 69 3.93 9.70 7.80
C GLY A 69 2.71 10.37 8.44
N ILE A 70 1.49 9.99 8.03
CA ILE A 70 0.26 10.45 8.67
C ILE A 70 0.21 9.99 10.13
N LYS A 71 0.56 8.74 10.40
CA LYS A 71 0.62 8.20 11.76
C LYS A 71 1.60 8.97 12.64
N GLN A 72 2.81 9.23 12.15
CA GLN A 72 3.82 9.98 12.90
C GLN A 72 3.42 11.45 13.14
N HIS A 73 2.73 12.07 12.18
CA HIS A 73 2.40 13.49 12.25
C HIS A 73 1.11 13.79 13.02
N PHE A 74 0.14 12.88 13.01
CA PHE A 74 -1.17 13.07 13.63
C PHE A 74 -1.44 12.13 14.80
N ASP A 75 -0.54 11.20 15.12
CA ASP A 75 -0.69 10.13 16.11
C ASP A 75 -1.98 9.32 15.93
N MET A 76 -2.37 9.12 14.67
CA MET A 76 -3.60 8.43 14.31
C MET A 76 -3.36 7.34 13.28
N ASN A 77 -3.96 6.19 13.53
CA ASN A 77 -3.96 5.08 12.59
C ASN A 77 -5.14 5.19 11.60
N ILE A 78 -5.02 4.46 10.51
CA ILE A 78 -6.15 4.11 9.64
C ILE A 78 -7.25 3.41 10.43
N THR A 79 -8.48 3.54 9.95
CA THR A 79 -9.63 2.86 10.53
C THR A 79 -9.53 1.36 10.30
N GLU A 80 -9.79 0.59 11.35
CA GLU A 80 -9.79 -0.88 11.33
C GLU A 80 -10.95 -1.40 10.48
N ASP A 81 -10.73 -2.54 9.80
CA ASP A 81 -11.73 -3.27 9.00
C ASP A 81 -12.44 -2.45 7.91
N LYS A 82 -11.85 -1.31 7.52
CA LYS A 82 -12.33 -0.47 6.43
C LYS A 82 -11.27 -0.27 5.37
N GLY A 83 -11.63 -0.62 4.13
CA GLY A 83 -10.75 -0.40 2.99
C GLY A 83 -10.78 -1.54 2.00
N ASP A 84 -10.23 -1.26 0.83
CA ASP A 84 -10.02 -2.27 -0.19
C ASP A 84 -8.81 -3.17 0.13
N LEU A 85 -8.04 -2.87 1.17
CA LEU A 85 -6.76 -3.52 1.50
C LEU A 85 -6.82 -4.39 2.77
N CYS A 86 -7.94 -4.41 3.50
CA CYS A 86 -8.08 -5.19 4.74
C CYS A 86 -8.00 -6.71 4.53
N ASN A 87 -8.19 -7.18 3.29
CA ASN A 87 -8.10 -8.60 2.93
C ASN A 87 -6.69 -9.04 2.48
N SER A 88 -5.71 -8.12 2.54
CA SER A 88 -4.34 -8.37 2.09
C SER A 88 -3.41 -8.60 3.28
N PRO A 89 -2.92 -9.84 3.48
CA PRO A 89 -1.88 -10.14 4.47
C PRO A 89 -0.65 -9.23 4.37
N VAL A 90 -0.22 -8.90 3.15
CA VAL A 90 0.90 -7.98 2.91
C VAL A 90 0.56 -6.57 3.38
N CYS A 91 -0.62 -6.04 3.06
CA CYS A 91 -1.01 -4.70 3.52
C CYS A 91 -1.16 -4.61 5.04
N ILE A 92 -1.70 -5.66 5.67
CA ILE A 92 -1.80 -5.77 7.12
C ILE A 92 -0.39 -5.77 7.74
N ALA A 93 0.50 -6.62 7.24
CA ALA A 93 1.89 -6.68 7.73
C ALA A 93 2.62 -5.34 7.55
N LEU A 94 2.39 -4.63 6.46
CA LEU A 94 2.99 -3.32 6.21
C LEU A 94 2.40 -2.20 7.07
N GLY A 95 1.26 -2.43 7.73
CA GLY A 95 0.51 -1.42 8.47
C GLY A 95 -0.29 -0.46 7.58
N ILE A 96 -0.48 -0.80 6.32
CA ILE A 96 -1.29 -0.03 5.33
C ILE A 96 -2.79 -0.28 5.53
N SER A 97 -3.15 -1.45 6.07
CA SER A 97 -4.48 -1.81 6.53
C SER A 97 -4.41 -2.34 7.97
N ARG A 98 -5.50 -2.17 8.73
CA ARG A 98 -5.63 -2.76 10.06
C ARG A 98 -6.94 -3.53 10.12
N VAL A 99 -6.90 -4.64 10.84
CA VAL A 99 -8.03 -5.52 11.09
C VAL A 99 -8.08 -5.78 12.59
N GLU A 100 -9.27 -5.86 13.17
CA GLU A 100 -9.45 -6.20 14.59
C GLU A 100 -8.93 -7.62 14.87
N ASP A 101 -9.21 -8.55 13.97
CA ASP A 101 -8.79 -9.94 14.07
C ASP A 101 -8.21 -10.46 12.75
N ILE A 102 -6.94 -10.86 12.79
CA ILE A 102 -6.21 -11.44 11.65
C ILE A 102 -6.78 -12.78 11.19
N HIS A 103 -7.51 -13.50 12.05
CA HIS A 103 -8.13 -14.79 11.73
C HIS A 103 -9.40 -14.62 10.87
N ASN A 104 -10.01 -13.44 10.88
CA ASN A 104 -11.21 -13.14 10.10
C ASN A 104 -10.91 -12.58 8.70
N VAL A 105 -9.63 -12.46 8.35
CA VAL A 105 -9.19 -11.95 7.05
C VAL A 105 -9.58 -12.93 5.95
N ASN A 106 -10.48 -12.51 5.06
CA ASN A 106 -10.90 -13.32 3.92
C ASN A 106 -9.90 -13.15 2.75
N ILE A 107 -9.05 -14.15 2.55
CA ILE A 107 -7.95 -14.07 1.58
C ILE A 107 -8.47 -14.45 0.20
N HIS A 108 -8.62 -13.43 -0.65
CA HIS A 108 -9.10 -13.58 -2.02
C HIS A 108 -7.94 -13.71 -3.02
N GLN A 109 -7.86 -14.83 -3.74
CA GLN A 109 -6.74 -15.14 -4.65
C GLN A 109 -6.56 -14.20 -5.87
N ASN A 110 -7.57 -13.40 -6.22
CA ASN A 110 -7.53 -12.46 -7.36
C ASN A 110 -7.68 -10.99 -6.94
N MET A 111 -7.57 -10.72 -5.64
CA MET A 111 -7.76 -9.39 -5.08
C MET A 111 -6.95 -8.32 -5.82
N TRP A 112 -5.65 -8.53 -6.03
CA TRP A 112 -4.80 -7.51 -6.66
C TRP A 112 -5.15 -7.26 -8.12
N ARG A 113 -5.56 -8.29 -8.86
CA ARG A 113 -6.05 -8.12 -10.23
C ARG A 113 -7.35 -7.31 -10.26
N ASP A 114 -8.26 -7.60 -9.34
CA ASP A 114 -9.53 -6.86 -9.22
C ASP A 114 -9.30 -5.40 -8.81
N LEU A 115 -8.38 -5.15 -7.87
CA LEU A 115 -7.98 -3.81 -7.47
C LEU A 115 -7.27 -3.05 -8.59
N LEU A 116 -6.45 -3.73 -9.38
CA LEU A 116 -5.80 -3.14 -10.56
C LEU A 116 -6.83 -2.77 -11.64
N ASN A 117 -7.84 -3.61 -11.85
CA ASN A 117 -8.96 -3.33 -12.76
C ASN A 117 -9.80 -2.15 -12.26
N LYS A 118 -10.06 -2.08 -10.95
CA LYS A 118 -10.74 -0.95 -10.30
C LYS A 118 -9.93 0.35 -10.40
N LYS A 119 -8.59 0.25 -10.45
CA LYS A 119 -7.58 1.33 -10.43
C LYS A 119 -7.57 2.22 -9.19
N ILE A 120 -8.71 2.45 -8.56
CA ILE A 120 -8.88 3.30 -7.38
C ILE A 120 -9.08 2.42 -6.15
N ILE A 121 -8.11 2.44 -5.25
CA ILE A 121 -8.15 1.76 -3.95
C ILE A 121 -8.51 2.77 -2.86
N SER A 122 -9.22 2.32 -1.83
CA SER A 122 -9.66 3.17 -0.73
C SER A 122 -9.03 2.80 0.61
N ILE A 123 -8.58 3.82 1.33
CA ILE A 123 -8.19 3.76 2.74
C ILE A 123 -9.06 4.73 3.53
N TYR A 124 -9.30 4.41 4.80
CA TYR A 124 -10.24 5.13 5.64
C TYR A 124 -9.52 5.74 6.84
N TYR A 125 -9.86 7.00 7.10
CA TYR A 125 -9.46 7.71 8.30
C TYR A 125 -10.68 8.37 8.94
N PRO A 126 -10.67 8.54 10.28
CA PRO A 126 -11.68 9.32 10.98
C PRO A 126 -11.89 10.70 10.37
N ASP A 127 -13.12 11.19 10.42
CA ASP A 127 -13.54 12.46 9.81
C ASP A 127 -12.65 13.64 10.18
N GLU A 128 -12.20 13.67 11.44
CA GLU A 128 -11.36 14.70 12.03
C GLU A 128 -9.99 14.83 11.35
N ILE A 129 -9.45 13.71 10.84
CA ILE A 129 -8.12 13.68 10.23
C ILE A 129 -8.13 13.42 8.73
N ARG A 130 -9.24 12.95 8.14
CA ARG A 130 -9.29 12.70 6.68
C ARG A 130 -8.82 13.90 5.85
N ASN A 131 -9.32 15.10 6.17
CA ASN A 131 -8.93 16.32 5.46
C ASN A 131 -7.46 16.69 5.73
N LYS A 132 -6.98 16.49 6.96
CA LYS A 132 -5.60 16.76 7.36
C LYS A 132 -4.62 15.79 6.67
N ALA A 133 -4.97 14.52 6.56
CA ALA A 133 -4.22 13.50 5.84
C ALA A 133 -4.06 13.84 4.36
N VAL A 134 -5.13 14.31 3.70
CA VAL A 134 -5.07 14.79 2.31
C VAL A 134 -4.18 16.03 2.18
N GLY A 135 -4.28 16.97 3.12
CA GLY A 135 -3.41 18.16 3.18
C GLY A 135 -1.94 17.79 3.34
N TRP A 136 -1.63 16.91 4.29
CA TRP A 136 -0.29 16.41 4.55
C TRP A 136 0.29 15.70 3.32
N ALA A 137 -0.51 14.87 2.63
CA ALA A 137 -0.09 14.25 1.38
C ALA A 137 0.34 15.29 0.33
N ARG A 138 -0.47 16.34 0.16
CA ARG A 138 -0.16 17.43 -0.79
C ARG A 138 1.13 18.17 -0.41
N GLU A 139 1.32 18.46 0.87
CA GLU A 139 2.52 19.15 1.39
C GLU A 139 3.78 18.30 1.24
N ASN A 140 3.66 16.98 1.34
CA ASN A 140 4.76 16.03 1.20
C ASN A 140 5.04 15.64 -0.27
N GLY A 141 4.51 16.39 -1.23
CA GLY A 141 4.81 16.23 -2.65
C GLY A 141 4.03 15.12 -3.36
N TYR A 142 3.00 14.55 -2.74
CA TYR A 142 2.11 13.60 -3.43
C TYR A 142 1.21 14.34 -4.43
N ILE A 143 1.08 13.75 -5.61
CA ILE A 143 0.21 14.29 -6.67
C ILE A 143 -1.25 14.02 -6.29
N THR A 144 -1.92 15.04 -5.77
CA THR A 144 -3.35 15.00 -5.44
C THR A 144 -4.18 15.49 -6.62
N SER A 145 -5.22 14.73 -6.99
CA SER A 145 -6.23 15.09 -7.98
C SER A 145 -7.63 14.91 -7.39
N THR A 146 -8.66 15.26 -8.14
CA THR A 146 -10.06 15.10 -7.73
C THR A 146 -10.76 14.14 -8.68
N TYR A 147 -11.38 13.10 -8.13
CA TYR A 147 -12.25 12.18 -8.87
C TYR A 147 -13.62 12.14 -8.20
N LEU A 148 -14.66 12.51 -8.95
CA LEU A 148 -16.05 12.62 -8.45
C LEU A 148 -16.16 13.49 -7.17
N GLY A 149 -15.42 14.60 -7.12
CA GLY A 149 -15.40 15.50 -5.96
C GLY A 149 -14.60 14.98 -4.75
N GLN A 150 -13.98 13.80 -4.83
CA GLN A 150 -13.15 13.22 -3.77
C GLN A 150 -11.66 13.35 -4.09
N PRO A 151 -10.81 13.69 -3.10
CA PRO A 151 -9.37 13.75 -3.30
C PRO A 151 -8.81 12.34 -3.51
N ILE A 152 -8.02 12.18 -4.57
CA ILE A 152 -7.27 10.97 -4.88
C ILE A 152 -5.79 11.29 -5.03
N ILE A 153 -4.93 10.38 -4.58
CA ILE A 153 -3.48 10.46 -4.75
C ILE A 153 -3.11 9.56 -5.92
N LYS A 154 -2.38 10.10 -6.89
CA LYS A 154 -1.87 9.34 -8.03
C LYS A 154 -0.59 8.62 -7.65
N LEU A 155 -0.59 7.29 -7.78
CA LEU A 155 0.58 6.42 -7.67
C LEU A 155 1.03 6.00 -9.08
N GLY A 156 1.95 5.04 -9.17
CA GLY A 156 2.46 4.52 -10.43
C GLY A 156 1.40 3.80 -11.27
N ARG A 157 0.75 2.79 -10.70
CA ARG A 157 -0.31 1.99 -11.38
C ARG A 157 -1.69 2.19 -10.75
N LEU A 158 -1.75 2.60 -9.49
CA LEU A 158 -2.98 2.76 -8.72
C LEU A 158 -3.28 4.23 -8.40
N PHE A 159 -4.52 4.48 -7.99
CA PHE A 159 -4.95 5.72 -7.35
C PHE A 159 -5.44 5.41 -5.95
N LEU A 160 -5.01 6.20 -4.98
CA LEU A 160 -5.41 6.04 -3.58
C LEU A 160 -6.46 7.10 -3.22
N SER A 161 -7.64 6.65 -2.81
CA SER A 161 -8.71 7.50 -2.30
C SER A 161 -8.70 7.45 -0.78
N ILE A 162 -8.55 8.61 -0.14
CA ILE A 162 -8.64 8.75 1.32
C ILE A 162 -10.09 9.10 1.67
N LYS A 163 -10.80 8.13 2.24
CA LYS A 163 -12.22 8.24 2.60
C LYS A 163 -12.43 8.46 4.10
N ARG A 164 -13.65 8.90 4.41
CA ARG A 164 -14.18 9.12 5.75
C ARG A 164 -14.77 7.83 6.29
N SER A 165 -14.45 7.48 7.55
CA SER A 165 -15.02 6.33 8.24
C SER A 165 -16.28 6.66 9.04
#